data_AF-A0A8S2VQI8-F1
#
_entry.id   AF-A0A8S2VQI8-F1
#
_cell.length_a   1.000
_cell.length_b   1.000
_cell.length_c   1.000
_cell.angle_alpha   90.00
_cell.angle_beta   90.00
_cell.angle_gamma   90.00
#
_symmetry.space_group_name_H-M   'P 1'
#
loop_
_entity.id
_entity.type
_entity.pdbx_description
1 polymer ?
#
loop_
_entity_poly.entity_id
_entity_poly.type
_entity_poly.pdbx_seq_one_letter_code
_entity_poly.pdbx_strand_id
1 'polypeptide(L)'
;LTIHGFNHKILTLLNKIVERMVNIKVDKQRFEILKEKVKRSLQNFRRDVPYQQAMFGITYLTAEHLWNKEELLSCIDGITVHDLEVFIPRMLSRFYIDALMYGNITKEVLYIILNVF
;
A
#
# COMPACT_ATOMS: atom_id res chain seq x y z
N LEU A 1 2.85 6.89 0.43
CA LEU A 1 2.41 7.42 -0.88
C LEU A 1 3.49 8.36 -1.39
N THR A 2 3.95 8.21 -2.62
CA THR A 2 4.96 9.12 -3.22
C THR A 2 4.40 9.67 -4.52
N ILE A 3 4.30 10.99 -4.63
CA ILE A 3 3.88 11.70 -5.84
C ILE A 3 5.03 12.62 -6.23
N HIS A 4 5.44 12.56 -7.49
CA HIS A 4 6.50 13.39 -8.05
C HIS A 4 6.09 13.88 -9.44
N GLY A 5 6.66 15.00 -9.87
CA GLY A 5 6.38 15.61 -11.17
C GLY A 5 6.19 17.12 -11.09
N PHE A 6 5.53 17.70 -12.09
CA PHE A 6 5.29 19.14 -12.17
C PHE A 6 4.32 19.62 -11.09
N ASN A 7 4.68 20.73 -10.42
CA ASN A 7 3.92 21.29 -9.30
C ASN A 7 2.49 21.74 -9.69
N HIS A 8 2.27 22.19 -10.93
CA HIS A 8 1.01 22.79 -11.37
C HIS A 8 -0.24 21.91 -11.12
N LYS A 9 -0.15 20.58 -11.26
CA LYS A 9 -1.30 19.66 -11.07
C LYS A 9 -1.11 18.62 -9.97
N ILE A 10 -0.05 18.75 -9.17
CA ILE A 10 0.30 17.74 -8.16
C ILE A 10 -0.77 17.67 -7.05
N LEU A 11 -1.30 18.83 -6.64
CA LEU A 11 -2.37 18.91 -5.66
C LEU A 11 -3.67 18.29 -6.17
N THR A 12 -4.01 18.54 -7.43
CA THR A 12 -5.20 17.94 -8.07
C THR A 12 -5.10 16.42 -8.12
N LEU A 13 -3.93 15.89 -8.48
CA LEU A 13 -3.69 14.45 -8.50
C LEU A 13 -3.77 13.84 -7.09
N LEU A 14 -3.14 14.48 -6.10
CA LEU A 14 -3.19 14.04 -4.72
C LEU A 14 -4.63 13.97 -4.21
N ASN A 15 -5.41 15.04 -4.39
CA ASN A 15 -6.82 15.09 -3.99
C ASN A 15 -7.61 13.93 -4.61
N LYS A 16 -7.39 13.65 -5.90
CA LYS A 16 -8.09 12.55 -6.59
C LYS A 16 -7.69 11.18 -6.05
N ILE A 17 -6.42 10.99 -5.70
CA ILE A 17 -5.93 9.74 -5.08
C ILE A 17 -6.57 9.55 -3.71
N VAL A 18 -6.53 10.57 -2.86
CA VAL A 18 -7.08 10.48 -1.49
C VAL A 18 -8.60 10.30 -1.53
N GLU A 19 -9.31 11.07 -2.34
CA GLU A 19 -10.76 10.90 -2.57
C GLU A 19 -11.10 9.46 -2.98
N ARG A 20 -10.29 8.88 -3.88
CA ARG A 20 -10.49 7.49 -4.33
C ARG A 20 -10.13 6.46 -3.26
N MET A 21 -9.12 6.71 -2.42
CA MET A 21 -8.74 5.83 -1.31
C MET A 21 -9.85 5.74 -0.26
N VAL A 22 -10.44 6.87 0.11
CA VAL A 22 -11.51 6.93 1.12
C VAL A 22 -12.81 6.34 0.58
N ASN A 23 -13.15 6.60 -0.68
CA ASN A 23 -14.43 6.19 -1.28
C ASN A 23 -14.31 4.94 -2.18
N ILE A 24 -13.33 4.09 -1.94
CA ILE A 24 -13.10 2.92 -2.78
C ILE A 24 -14.29 1.94 -2.67
N LYS A 25 -14.84 1.58 -3.82
CA LYS A 25 -15.77 0.45 -3.95
C LYS A 25 -15.01 -0.72 -4.54
N VAL A 26 -14.93 -1.82 -3.81
CA VAL A 26 -14.19 -3.00 -4.23
C VAL A 26 -15.01 -3.71 -5.31
N ASP A 27 -14.45 -3.80 -6.51
CA ASP A 27 -15.02 -4.63 -7.56
C ASP A 27 -14.60 -6.09 -7.34
N LYS A 28 -15.59 -6.99 -7.23
CA LYS A 28 -15.34 -8.41 -6.92
C LYS A 28 -14.48 -9.10 -7.97
N GLN A 29 -14.70 -8.81 -9.25
CA GLN A 29 -13.91 -9.42 -10.33
C GLN A 29 -12.45 -8.94 -10.28
N ARG A 30 -12.23 -7.64 -10.08
CA ARG A 30 -10.91 -7.03 -9.90
C ARG A 30 -10.21 -7.60 -8.67
N PHE A 31 -10.92 -7.80 -7.58
CA PHE A 31 -10.39 -8.39 -6.35
C PHE A 31 -9.83 -9.79 -6.63
N GLU A 32 -10.60 -10.69 -7.25
CA GLU A 32 -10.14 -12.07 -7.51
C GLU A 32 -8.89 -12.09 -8.40
N ILE A 33 -8.85 -11.24 -9.45
CA ILE A 33 -7.67 -11.11 -10.32
C ILE A 33 -6.44 -10.65 -9.54
N LEU A 34 -6.60 -9.67 -8.65
CA LEU A 34 -5.50 -9.14 -7.84
C LEU A 34 -5.07 -10.13 -6.75
N LYS A 35 -6.01 -10.83 -6.12
CA LYS A 35 -5.76 -11.90 -5.14
C LYS A 35 -4.90 -13.00 -5.77
N GLU A 36 -5.28 -13.47 -6.96
CA GLU A 36 -4.50 -14.47 -7.70
C GLU A 36 -3.11 -13.94 -8.09
N LYS A 37 -2.99 -12.66 -8.48
CA LYS A 37 -1.69 -12.04 -8.76
C LYS A 37 -0.78 -12.00 -7.53
N VAL A 38 -1.32 -11.64 -6.36
CA VAL A 38 -0.57 -11.63 -5.10
C VAL A 38 -0.17 -13.06 -4.71
N LYS A 39 -1.10 -14.02 -4.82
CA LYS A 39 -0.83 -15.45 -4.57
C LYS A 39 0.34 -15.97 -5.39
N ARG A 40 0.33 -15.71 -6.70
CA ARG A 40 1.44 -16.10 -7.60
C ARG A 40 2.75 -15.41 -7.23
N SER A 41 2.70 -14.13 -6.84
CA SER A 41 3.90 -13.42 -6.40
C SER A 41 4.51 -14.05 -5.13
N LEU A 42 3.68 -14.46 -4.17
CA LEU A 42 4.13 -15.15 -2.96
C LEU A 42 4.72 -16.53 -3.29
N GLN A 43 4.11 -17.29 -4.19
CA GLN A 43 4.63 -18.58 -4.64
C GLN A 43 5.95 -18.46 -5.39
N ASN A 44 6.08 -17.44 -6.24
CA ASN A 44 7.28 -17.19 -7.04
C ASN A 44 8.48 -16.75 -6.19
N PHE A 45 8.27 -16.27 -4.96
CA PHE A 45 9.35 -15.88 -4.06
C PHE A 45 10.39 -17.00 -3.84
N ARG A 46 9.95 -18.27 -3.80
CA ARG A 46 10.87 -19.42 -3.69
C ARG A 46 11.80 -19.59 -4.90
N ARG A 47 11.49 -18.94 -6.03
CA ARG A 47 12.28 -18.96 -7.27
C ARG A 47 13.15 -17.70 -7.42
N ASP A 48 13.08 -16.77 -6.48
CA ASP A 48 13.96 -15.61 -6.48
C ASP A 48 15.41 -16.05 -6.34
N VAL A 49 16.32 -15.25 -6.88
CA VAL A 49 17.75 -15.55 -6.89
C VAL A 49 18.33 -15.63 -5.46
N PRO A 50 19.36 -16.46 -5.21
CA PRO A 50 19.83 -16.76 -3.84
C PRO A 50 20.18 -15.54 -2.99
N TYR A 51 20.75 -14.48 -3.58
CA TYR A 51 21.08 -13.26 -2.83
C TYR A 51 19.82 -12.57 -2.29
N GLN A 52 18.70 -12.58 -3.02
CA GLN A 52 17.44 -11.97 -2.57
C GLN A 52 16.82 -12.77 -1.43
N GLN A 53 16.91 -14.11 -1.50
CA GLN A 53 16.47 -14.99 -0.42
C GLN A 53 17.32 -14.77 0.85
N ALA A 54 18.63 -14.64 0.71
CA ALA A 54 19.52 -14.34 1.83
C ALA A 54 19.22 -12.97 2.46
N MET A 55 19.04 -11.92 1.63
CA MET A 55 18.68 -10.58 2.11
C MET A 55 17.32 -10.57 2.82
N PHE A 56 16.34 -11.32 2.30
CA PHE A 56 15.05 -11.50 2.99
C PHE A 56 15.24 -12.21 4.33
N GLY A 57 16.06 -13.26 4.39
CA GLY A 57 16.37 -13.98 5.63
C GLY A 57 16.99 -13.06 6.69
N ILE A 58 17.97 -12.24 6.32
CA ILE A 58 18.56 -11.23 7.22
C ILE A 58 17.50 -10.24 7.72
N THR A 59 16.63 -9.78 6.83
CA THR A 59 15.56 -8.84 7.19
C THR A 59 14.55 -9.50 8.14
N TYR A 60 14.19 -10.76 7.89
CA TYR A 60 13.28 -11.52 8.74
C TYR A 60 13.85 -11.75 10.15
N LEU A 61 15.16 -11.98 10.26
CA LEU A 61 15.83 -12.20 11.55
C LEU A 61 16.04 -10.90 12.35
N THR A 62 16.11 -9.75 11.67
CA THR A 62 16.39 -8.45 12.32
C THR A 62 15.14 -7.61 12.54
N ALA A 63 14.05 -7.88 11.82
CA ALA A 63 12.77 -7.20 12.01
C ALA A 63 12.05 -7.72 13.26
N GLU A 64 11.55 -6.81 14.09
CA GLU A 64 10.74 -7.14 15.27
C GLU A 64 9.40 -7.81 14.88
N HIS A 65 8.80 -7.34 13.78
CA HIS A 65 7.54 -7.84 13.25
C HIS A 65 7.63 -8.00 11.74
N LEU A 66 7.70 -9.25 11.26
CA LEU A 66 7.62 -9.55 9.83
C LEU A 66 6.95 -10.90 9.62
N TRP A 67 5.98 -10.96 8.71
CA TRP A 67 5.31 -12.20 8.34
C TRP A 67 6.07 -12.92 7.24
N ASN A 68 6.27 -14.23 7.41
CA ASN A 68 6.94 -15.01 6.41
C ASN A 68 6.03 -15.19 5.17
N LYS A 69 6.62 -15.45 4.01
CA LYS A 69 5.84 -15.53 2.75
C LYS A 69 4.89 -16.73 2.73
N GLU A 70 5.18 -17.78 3.48
CA GLU A 70 4.38 -19.01 3.54
C GLU A 70 3.15 -18.84 4.43
N GLU A 71 3.28 -18.11 5.55
CA GLU A 71 2.18 -17.66 6.40
C GLU A 71 1.20 -16.82 5.58
N LEU A 72 1.71 -15.81 4.87
CA LEU A 72 0.88 -14.98 3.99
C LEU A 72 0.17 -15.83 2.91
N LEU A 73 0.87 -16.81 2.34
CA LEU A 73 0.30 -17.72 1.34
C LEU A 73 -0.76 -18.65 1.94
N SER A 74 -0.60 -19.09 3.20
CA SER A 74 -1.57 -19.94 3.89
C SER A 74 -2.88 -19.22 4.20
N CYS A 75 -2.82 -17.91 4.44
CA CYS A 75 -3.98 -17.09 4.77
C CYS A 75 -4.73 -16.59 3.53
N ILE A 76 -4.06 -16.43 2.38
CA ILE A 76 -4.61 -15.69 1.24
C ILE A 76 -5.91 -16.28 0.72
N ASP A 77 -6.05 -17.60 0.70
CA ASP A 77 -7.23 -18.28 0.16
C ASP A 77 -8.48 -17.99 0.98
N GLY A 78 -8.34 -17.77 2.30
CA GLY A 78 -9.42 -17.41 3.20
C GLY A 78 -9.90 -15.95 3.10
N ILE A 79 -9.12 -15.06 2.46
CA ILE A 79 -9.46 -13.63 2.36
C ILE A 79 -10.58 -13.45 1.33
N THR A 80 -11.66 -12.80 1.76
CA THR A 80 -12.82 -12.48 0.92
C THR A 80 -12.87 -10.98 0.56
N VAL A 81 -13.70 -10.64 -0.42
CA VAL A 81 -14.00 -9.23 -0.75
C VAL A 81 -14.56 -8.50 0.48
N HIS A 82 -15.42 -9.17 1.26
CA HIS A 82 -16.04 -8.58 2.44
C HIS A 82 -15.01 -8.19 3.50
N ASP A 83 -14.00 -9.04 3.73
CA ASP A 83 -12.91 -8.73 4.66
C ASP A 83 -12.19 -7.44 4.26
N LEU A 84 -11.99 -7.23 2.96
CA LEU A 84 -11.36 -6.02 2.44
C LEU A 84 -12.27 -4.79 2.60
N GLU A 85 -13.57 -4.93 2.33
CA GLU A 85 -14.56 -3.86 2.50
C GLU A 85 -14.67 -3.40 3.97
N VAL A 86 -14.51 -4.31 4.93
CA VAL A 86 -14.48 -3.99 6.37
C VAL A 86 -13.12 -3.43 6.79
N PHE A 87 -12.03 -3.97 6.23
CA PHE A 87 -10.67 -3.59 6.59
C PHE A 87 -10.34 -2.14 6.19
N ILE A 88 -10.70 -1.71 4.99
CA ILE A 88 -10.36 -0.38 4.45
C ILE A 88 -10.84 0.77 5.38
N PRO A 89 -12.14 0.89 5.74
CA PRO A 89 -12.59 1.98 6.61
C PRO A 89 -12.00 1.86 8.01
N ARG A 90 -11.78 0.64 8.53
CA ARG A 90 -11.13 0.43 9.82
C ARG A 90 -9.69 0.95 9.81
N MET A 91 -8.92 0.63 8.77
CA MET A 91 -7.54 1.06 8.60
C MET A 91 -7.43 2.59 8.46
N LEU A 92 -8.36 3.21 7.73
CA LEU A 92 -8.41 4.66 7.55
C LEU A 92 -9.01 5.42 8.73
N SER A 93 -9.68 4.75 9.66
CA SER A 93 -10.34 5.42 10.80
C SER A 93 -9.37 6.09 11.78
N ARG A 94 -8.16 5.54 11.93
CA ARG A 94 -7.11 6.06 12.82
C ARG A 94 -5.74 5.73 12.25
N PHE A 95 -5.07 6.75 11.73
CA PHE A 95 -3.70 6.65 11.24
C PHE A 95 -2.94 7.94 11.54
N TYR A 96 -1.62 7.86 11.50
CA TYR A 96 -0.73 9.00 11.60
C TYR A 96 -0.06 9.22 10.25
N ILE A 97 0.16 10.48 9.89
CA ILE A 97 0.80 10.86 8.65
C ILE A 97 2.10 11.55 8.98
N ASP A 98 3.19 10.96 8.48
CA ASP A 98 4.47 11.62 8.38
C ASP A 98 4.76 11.88 6.90
N ALA A 99 5.09 13.12 6.54
CA ALA A 99 5.18 13.56 5.16
C ALA A 99 6.41 14.44 4.93
N LEU A 100 7.16 14.11 3.87
CA LEU A 100 8.24 14.93 3.34
C LEU A 100 7.78 15.56 2.02
N MET A 101 7.84 16.88 1.95
CA MET A 101 7.60 17.63 0.72
C MET A 101 8.87 18.39 0.35
N TYR A 102 9.27 18.26 -0.91
CA TYR A 102 10.48 18.89 -1.42
C TYR A 102 10.29 19.32 -2.88
N GLY A 103 10.71 20.53 -3.22
CA GLY A 103 10.63 21.09 -4.57
C GLY A 103 10.05 22.51 -4.61
N ASN A 104 9.46 22.88 -5.75
CA ASN A 104 8.90 24.21 -6.00
C ASN A 104 7.50 24.37 -5.39
N ILE A 105 7.42 24.46 -4.05
CA ILE A 105 6.19 24.50 -3.26
C ILE A 105 6.34 25.57 -2.16
N THR A 106 5.33 26.41 -1.96
CA THR A 106 5.31 27.39 -0.86
C THR A 106 4.78 26.76 0.43
N LYS A 107 5.08 27.38 1.57
CA LYS A 107 4.62 26.91 2.88
C LYS A 107 3.09 26.82 2.99
N GLU A 108 2.37 27.72 2.31
CA GLU A 108 0.90 27.73 2.25
C GLU A 108 0.34 26.48 1.55
N VAL A 109 0.92 26.11 0.41
CA VAL A 109 0.52 24.91 -0.33
C VAL A 109 0.79 23.64 0.49
N LEU A 110 1.85 23.64 1.29
CA LEU A 110 2.16 22.53 2.21
C LEU A 110 1.06 22.33 3.26
N TYR A 111 0.56 23.41 3.86
CA TYR A 111 -0.58 23.32 4.78
C TYR A 111 -1.86 22.83 4.10
N ILE A 112 -2.11 23.26 2.86
CA ILE A 112 -3.27 22.78 2.10
C ILE A 112 -3.16 21.26 1.88
N ILE A 113 -1.98 20.76 1.50
CA ILE A 113 -1.73 19.35 1.27
C ILE A 113 -1.94 18.51 2.54
N LEU A 114 -1.49 18.99 3.69
CA LEU A 114 -1.68 18.28 4.96
C LEU A 114 -3.15 18.15 5.35
N ASN A 115 -4.00 19.13 4.99
CA ASN A 115 -5.43 19.09 5.25
C ASN A 115 -6.22 18.21 4.25
N VAL A 116 -5.58 17.59 3.26
CA VAL A 116 -6.24 16.69 2.29
C VAL A 116 -6.59 15.35 2.91
N PHE A 117 -5.82 14.91 3.91
CA PHE A 117 -5.97 13.62 4.57
C PHE A 117 -6.84 13.72 5.82
#